data_AF-A0A960MRV1-F1
#
_entry.id   AF-A0A960MRV1-F1
#
_cell.length_a   1.000
_cell.length_b   1.000
_cell.length_c   1.000
_cell.angle_alpha   90.00
_cell.angle_beta   90.00
_cell.angle_gamma   90.00
#
_symmetry.space_group_name_H-M   'P 1'
#
loop_
_entity.id
_entity.type
_entity.pdbx_description
1 polymer ?
#
loop_
_entity_poly.entity_id
_entity_poly.type
_entity_poly.pdbx_seq_one_letter_code
_entity_poly.pdbx_strand_id
1 'polypeptide(L)' 'MPQPRHRLAIHWFRRDLRLSDNMALWNAVENAEELIPLYVLSHWQGTHHWT' A
#
# COMPACT_ATOMS: atom_id res chain seq x y z
N MET A 1 -20.67 4.74 11.55
CA MET A 1 -19.29 4.71 11.01
C MET A 1 -19.39 5.01 9.52
N PRO A 2 -18.46 5.78 8.92
CA PRO A 2 -18.45 5.95 7.47
C PRO A 2 -18.36 4.57 6.81
N GLN A 3 -19.08 4.38 5.70
CA GLN A 3 -18.95 3.13 4.96
C GLN A 3 -17.61 3.13 4.22
N PRO A 4 -16.83 2.05 4.30
CA PRO A 4 -15.61 1.92 3.52
C PRO A 4 -15.92 2.04 2.02
N ARG A 5 -15.06 2.76 1.31
CA ARG A 5 -15.23 3.06 -0.12
C ARG A 5 -14.90 1.86 -1.01
N HIS A 6 -14.10 0.93 -0.49
CA HIS A 6 -13.59 -0.24 -1.18
C HIS A 6 -13.75 -1.51 -0.35
N ARG A 7 -14.02 -2.64 -0.99
CA ARG A 7 -14.03 -3.94 -0.30
C ARG A 7 -12.62 -4.35 0.14
N LEU A 8 -11.62 -4.12 -0.71
CA LEU A 8 -10.25 -4.55 -0.48
C LEU A 8 -9.27 -3.49 -0.99
N ALA A 9 -8.28 -3.16 -0.16
CA ALA A 9 -7.12 -2.36 -0.54
C ALA A 9 -5.84 -3.21 -0.52
N ILE A 10 -4.92 -2.89 -1.43
CA ILE A 10 -3.56 -3.41 -1.42
C ILE A 10 -2.63 -2.26 -1.07
N HIS A 11 -1.90 -2.39 0.04
CA HIS A 11 -0.87 -1.44 0.41
C HIS A 11 0.51 -2.01 0.10
N TRP A 12 1.13 -1.50 -0.95
CA TRP A 12 2.47 -1.92 -1.36
C TRP A 12 3.54 -1.12 -0.64
N PHE A 13 4.19 -1.75 0.32
CA PHE A 13 5.41 -1.24 0.91
C PHE A 13 6.55 -1.27 -0.12
N ARG A 14 7.13 -0.10 -0.37
CA ARG A 14 8.34 0.05 -1.20
C ARG A 14 9.55 0.23 -0.29
N ARG A 15 10.32 1.31 -0.45
CA ARG A 15 11.56 1.56 0.33
C ARG A 15 11.32 1.86 1.82
N ASP A 16 10.08 1.98 2.25
CA ASP A 16 9.71 2.52 3.55
C ASP A 16 8.77 1.55 4.30
N LEU A 17 9.39 0.63 5.04
CA LEU A 17 8.71 -0.40 5.83
C LEU A 17 8.36 0.14 7.22
N ARG A 18 7.42 1.08 7.28
CA ARG A 18 6.93 1.66 8.54
C ARG A 18 5.42 1.67 8.64
N LEU A 19 4.94 1.47 9.87
CA LEU A 19 3.53 1.59 10.23
C LEU A 19 3.19 3.02 10.65
N SER A 20 4.01 3.60 11.51
CA SER A 20 3.86 4.98 11.97
C SER A 20 4.18 5.96 10.86
N ASP A 21 3.43 7.06 10.80
CA ASP A 21 3.62 8.15 9.82
C ASP A 21 3.64 7.65 8.36
N ASN A 22 2.67 6.80 8.03
CA ASN A 22 2.45 6.27 6.68
C ASN A 22 1.06 6.67 6.18
N MET A 23 0.96 7.83 5.51
CA MET A 23 -0.31 8.36 5.02
C MET A 23 -1.02 7.42 4.03
N ALA A 24 -0.27 6.67 3.22
CA ALA A 24 -0.84 5.72 2.28
C ALA A 24 -1.49 4.53 3.01
N LEU A 25 -0.81 4.02 4.06
CA LEU A 25 -1.37 2.98 4.91
C LEU A 25 -2.61 3.49 5.66
N TRP A 26 -2.54 4.69 6.23
CA TRP A 26 -3.67 5.31 6.93
C TRP A 26 -4.90 5.46 6.02
N ASN A 27 -4.69 5.96 4.80
CA ASN A 27 -5.76 6.10 3.82
C ASN A 27 -6.38 4.74 3.46
N ALA A 28 -5.56 3.71 3.26
CA ALA A 28 -6.03 2.37 2.93
C ALA A 28 -6.89 1.76 4.05
N VAL A 29 -6.50 1.96 5.31
CA VAL A 29 -7.27 1.51 6.49
C VAL A 29 -8.62 2.24 6.59
N GLU A 30 -8.64 3.55 6.37
CA GLU A 30 -9.87 4.36 6.48
C GLU A 30 -10.87 4.09 5.34
N ASN A 31 -10.41 3.57 4.20
CA ASN A 31 -11.23 3.48 2.98
C ASN A 31 -11.53 2.05 2.53
N ALA A 32 -11.05 1.02 3.22
CA ALA A 32 -11.27 -0.37 2.84
C ALA A 32 -11.77 -1.26 3.99
N GLU A 33 -12.63 -2.24 3.66
CA GLU A 33 -13.06 -3.28 4.62
C GLU A 33 -11.90 -4.22 4.97
N GLU A 34 -11.13 -4.61 3.96
CA GLU A 34 -9.98 -5.49 4.09
C GLU A 34 -8.71 -4.83 3.52
N LEU A 35 -7.57 -5.16 4.11
CA LEU A 35 -6.26 -4.65 3.69
C LEU A 35 -5.27 -5.80 3.49
N ILE A 36 -4.65 -5.86 2.31
CA ILE A 36 -3.49 -6.72 2.04
C ILE A 36 -2.24 -5.84 2.01
N PRO A 37 -1.45 -5.80 3.11
CA PRO A 37 -0.10 -5.27 3.08
C PRO A 37 0.81 -6.23 2.32
N LEU A 38 1.56 -5.74 1.34
CA LEU A 38 2.55 -6.54 0.62
C LEU A 38 3.85 -5.78 0.41
N TYR A 39 4.93 -6.54 0.31
CA TYR A 39 6.25 -6.06 -0.09
C TYR A 39 6.78 -6.98 -1.18
N VAL A 40 7.27 -6.39 -2.27
CA VAL A 40 7.89 -7.14 -3.38
C VAL A 40 9.40 -6.99 -3.25
N LEU A 41 10.06 -8.07 -2.83
CA LEU A 41 11.53 -8.15 -2.87
C LEU A 41 11.96 -8.49 -4.29
N SER A 42 12.64 -7.56 -4.97
CA SER A 42 13.18 -7.79 -6.31
C SER A 42 14.64 -7.37 -6.40
N HIS A 43 15.43 -8.13 -7.16
CA HIS A 43 16.80 -7.78 -7.55
C HIS A 43 16.83 -7.05 -8.91
N TRP A 44 15.71 -6.46 -9.32
CA TRP A 44 15.59 -5.92 -10.66
C TRP A 44 16.37 -4.60 -10.82
N GLN A 45 17.23 -4.56 -11.82
CA GLN A 45 18.14 -3.44 -12.11
C GLN A 45 17.83 -2.74 -13.46
N GLY A 46 16.71 -3.08 -14.12
CA GLY A 46 16.36 -2.53 -15.42
C GLY A 46 15.67 -1.16 -15.35
N THR A 47 15.81 -0.36 -16.41
CA THR A 47 15.03 0.87 -16.62
C THR A 47 13.56 0.52 -16.82
N HIS A 48 12.68 1.18 -16.08
CA HIS A 48 11.24 1.03 -16.26
C HIS A 48 10.77 1.94 -17.40
N HIS A 49 9.79 1.53 -18.18
CA HIS A 49 9.11 2.40 -19.15
C HIS A 49 8.17 3.44 -18.50
N TRP A 50 8.08 3.47 -17.17
CA TRP A 50 7.17 4.34 -16.41
C TRP A 50 7.88 5.16 -15.32
N THR A 51 9.21 5.23 -15.35
CA THR A 51 10.03 6.21 -14.62
C THR A 51 10.63 7.20 -15.60
#